data_AF-A0A7C6U2B5-F1
#
_entry.id   AF-A0A7C6U2B5-F1
#
_cell.length_a   1.000
_cell.length_b   1.000
_cell.length_c   1.000
_cell.angle_alpha   90.00
_cell.angle_beta   90.00
_cell.angle_gamma   90.00
#
_symmetry.space_group_name_H-M   'P 1'
#
loop_
_entity.id
_entity.type
_entity.pdbx_description
1 polymer ?
#
loop_
_entity_poly.entity_id
_entity_poly.type
_entity_poly.pdbx_seq_one_letter_code
_entity_poly.pdbx_strand_id
1 'polypeptide(L)'
;LAASRIRAAFDSAVKAQMDYHKETRRLGREILAELEKHPEKTAVVLFGRPYNAFFDPGNMGIPHKLASRGYTVIPYEFLPLEETEGYPGMYWAVGQNILQAARLVQKHPQLFGVYITNFSCGPDSFLVTYFRGIMGSKPSLTLELDSHSADAGIDTRVEAFLDIVRNYRKSVGMDPAPGTFVPARVEMNKGKVYVKSSAGDLPLSHDKVRLVIPAMGGVGAGLLAAVFRYLGVKAEALPPPGEKEFKLGQSFASGKECLPFILTLGSLMGCLEEKGRTEELLVYFMPETSGPCRFGQYNLLMKEFVKERKLKNVAFLSLNSANNYAGLGLKAGVRAWQAVVINDVLEEILSALLTLALNREEALKIFERVTRQITEGLEREPWPELKKTLARAAAELKAVKLAASLEETAKVALIGEIYVRQDGFSRKKLVERLANRGIMVKTAPVAEWLYYCDFLAREGITLPPALKNKLLGFVQGRVKIYFEREIKKILAASGLYEYHLQDVEELLEKAAAHISPRLTGEAILTIGAALTDIIERAAGVIAIGPFGCMPSRLAEAIINKRLNEPDSLDGVKNRILARANLPFLSLETDGNPFTPVIEAKLEAFCLQVKRMHGIIAEERQQEKLSKK
;
A
#
# COMPACT_ATOMS: atom_id res chain seq x y z
N LEU A 1 -16.05 -12.77 31.70
CA LEU A 1 -15.22 -12.10 32.73
C LEU A 1 -15.79 -10.72 33.00
N ALA A 2 -15.91 -10.29 34.26
CA ALA A 2 -16.38 -8.93 34.58
C ALA A 2 -15.40 -7.87 34.01
N ALA A 3 -15.93 -6.80 33.41
CA ALA A 3 -15.13 -5.76 32.76
C ALA A 3 -14.11 -5.10 33.70
N SER A 4 -14.44 -4.99 34.99
CA SER A 4 -13.54 -4.47 36.03
C SER A 4 -12.29 -5.33 36.22
N ARG A 5 -12.44 -6.66 36.20
CA ARG A 5 -11.30 -7.60 36.31
C ARG A 5 -10.40 -7.54 35.09
N ILE A 6 -10.98 -7.38 33.88
CA ILE A 6 -10.21 -7.23 32.64
C ILE A 6 -9.39 -5.93 32.69
N ARG A 7 -10.01 -4.81 33.09
CA ARG A 7 -9.32 -3.52 33.20
C ARG A 7 -8.18 -3.57 34.21
N ALA A 8 -8.42 -4.10 35.41
CA ALA A 8 -7.38 -4.24 36.43
C ALA A 8 -6.21 -5.11 35.96
N ALA A 9 -6.49 -6.24 35.27
CA ALA A 9 -5.44 -7.08 34.70
C ALA A 9 -4.65 -6.36 33.60
N PHE A 10 -5.33 -5.60 32.73
CA PHE A 10 -4.68 -4.80 31.70
C PHE A 10 -3.78 -3.71 32.30
N ASP A 11 -4.27 -2.94 33.26
CA ASP A 11 -3.50 -1.88 33.91
C ASP A 11 -2.26 -2.44 34.63
N SER A 12 -2.39 -3.60 35.28
CA SER A 12 -1.26 -4.31 35.89
C SER A 12 -0.22 -4.75 34.85
N ALA A 13 -0.67 -5.26 33.70
CA ALA A 13 0.23 -5.66 32.61
C ALA A 13 0.95 -4.46 31.99
N VAL A 14 0.24 -3.35 31.76
CA VAL A 14 0.83 -2.08 31.28
C VAL A 14 1.87 -1.57 32.26
N LYS A 15 1.57 -1.55 33.56
CA LYS A 15 2.53 -1.13 34.59
C LYS A 15 3.78 -2.00 34.57
N ALA A 16 3.63 -3.32 34.54
CA ALA A 16 4.76 -4.25 34.48
C ALA A 16 5.63 -4.01 33.23
N GLN A 17 5.02 -3.76 32.08
CA GLN A 17 5.74 -3.44 30.85
C GLN A 17 6.46 -2.08 30.92
N MET A 18 5.84 -1.05 31.50
CA MET A 18 6.48 0.25 31.71
C MET A 18 7.65 0.16 32.69
N ASP A 19 7.51 -0.61 33.76
CA ASP A 19 8.57 -0.82 34.75
C ASP A 19 9.74 -1.60 34.13
N TYR A 20 9.48 -2.61 33.30
CA TYR A 20 10.49 -3.28 32.47
C TYR A 20 11.25 -2.29 31.59
N HIS A 21 10.55 -1.44 30.82
CA HIS A 21 11.21 -0.47 29.94
C HIS A 21 12.06 0.57 30.71
N LYS A 22 11.63 0.99 31.91
CA LYS A 22 12.45 1.88 32.75
C LYS A 22 13.73 1.19 33.20
N GLU A 23 13.61 -0.07 33.62
CA GLU A 23 14.75 -0.84 34.10
C GLU A 23 15.75 -1.14 32.98
N THR A 24 15.29 -1.52 31.78
CA THR A 24 16.19 -1.74 30.63
C THR A 24 16.96 -0.48 30.25
N ARG A 25 16.34 0.71 30.35
CA ARG A 25 17.01 2.00 30.11
C ARG A 25 18.03 2.32 31.19
N ARG A 26 17.73 2.05 32.47
CA ARG A 26 18.68 2.22 33.58
C ARG A 26 19.92 1.34 33.38
N LEU A 27 19.71 0.05 33.14
CA LEU A 27 20.78 -0.91 32.88
C LEU A 27 21.60 -0.54 31.65
N GLY A 28 20.97 -0.08 30.57
CA GLY A 28 21.69 0.37 29.38
C GLY A 28 22.61 1.55 29.66
N ARG A 29 22.19 2.54 30.46
CA ARG A 29 23.05 3.67 30.87
C ARG A 29 24.24 3.21 31.71
N GLU A 30 24.03 2.24 32.60
CA GLU A 30 25.10 1.65 33.42
C GLU A 30 26.13 0.90 32.55
N ILE A 31 25.66 0.10 31.58
CA ILE A 31 26.53 -0.61 30.63
C ILE A 31 27.33 0.39 29.78
N LEU A 32 26.71 1.46 29.29
CA LEU A 32 27.40 2.49 28.51
C LEU A 32 28.47 3.21 29.34
N ALA A 33 28.12 3.64 30.57
CA ALA A 33 29.08 4.28 31.47
C ALA A 33 30.25 3.35 31.82
N GLU A 34 30.02 2.06 31.96
CA GLU A 34 31.07 1.08 32.20
C GLU A 34 31.95 0.85 30.97
N LEU A 35 31.37 0.84 29.76
CA LEU A 35 32.14 0.77 28.51
C LEU A 35 33.04 1.99 28.33
N GLU A 36 32.57 3.19 28.66
CA GLU A 36 33.35 4.43 28.56
C GLU A 36 34.59 4.44 29.48
N LYS A 37 34.51 3.79 30.66
CA LYS A 37 35.68 3.59 31.55
C LYS A 37 36.73 2.66 30.96
N HIS A 38 36.36 1.86 29.96
CA HIS A 38 37.19 0.82 29.36
C HIS A 38 37.30 1.01 27.85
N PRO A 39 38.07 2.01 27.36
CA PRO A 39 38.15 2.33 25.94
C PRO A 39 38.58 1.17 25.06
N GLU A 40 39.31 0.18 25.58
CA GLU A 40 39.71 -1.05 24.88
C GLU A 40 38.53 -1.98 24.58
N LYS A 41 37.45 -1.94 25.37
CA LYS A 41 36.30 -2.82 25.21
C LYS A 41 35.43 -2.41 24.03
N THR A 42 34.72 -3.39 23.49
CA THR A 42 33.75 -3.24 22.41
C THR A 42 32.47 -3.96 22.82
N ALA A 43 31.33 -3.34 22.52
CA ALA A 43 30.05 -3.98 22.67
C ALA A 43 29.33 -4.09 21.33
N VAL A 44 28.53 -5.15 21.23
CA VAL A 44 27.69 -5.43 20.07
C VAL A 44 26.25 -5.13 20.45
N VAL A 45 25.63 -4.21 19.73
CA VAL A 45 24.22 -3.89 19.88
C VAL A 45 23.41 -4.79 18.97
N LEU A 46 22.44 -5.47 19.56
CA LEU A 46 21.55 -6.39 18.85
C LEU A 46 20.30 -5.66 18.38
N PHE A 47 20.10 -5.67 17.07
CA PHE A 47 18.95 -5.10 16.36
C PHE A 47 18.04 -6.21 15.84
N GLY A 48 16.76 -5.90 15.68
CA GLY A 48 15.75 -6.80 15.13
C GLY A 48 14.42 -6.64 15.85
N ARG A 49 13.47 -7.51 15.56
CA ARG A 49 12.18 -7.51 16.27
C ARG A 49 12.33 -8.20 17.63
N PRO A 50 11.76 -7.66 18.74
CA PRO A 50 11.93 -8.28 20.06
C PRO A 50 11.51 -9.76 20.13
N TYR A 51 10.40 -10.12 19.48
CA TYR A 51 9.91 -11.50 19.39
C TYR A 51 10.80 -12.45 18.56
N ASN A 52 11.88 -11.92 17.98
CA ASN A 52 12.78 -12.63 17.10
C ASN A 52 14.23 -12.54 17.61
N ALA A 53 14.79 -11.33 17.66
CA ALA A 53 16.17 -11.08 18.05
C ALA A 53 16.42 -11.33 19.55
N PHE A 54 15.42 -11.14 20.41
CA PHE A 54 15.56 -11.24 21.87
C PHE A 54 14.89 -12.48 22.46
N PHE A 55 14.37 -13.35 21.60
CA PHE A 55 13.73 -14.60 21.99
C PHE A 55 14.62 -15.78 21.59
N ASP A 56 15.02 -16.62 22.55
CA ASP A 56 16.04 -17.66 22.34
C ASP A 56 15.74 -18.60 21.16
N PRO A 57 14.50 -19.12 20.98
CA PRO A 57 14.18 -19.93 19.81
C PRO A 57 14.23 -19.16 18.49
N GLY A 58 14.03 -17.84 18.51
CA GLY A 58 14.00 -16.99 17.31
C GLY A 58 15.39 -16.51 16.87
N ASN A 59 16.31 -16.30 17.82
CA ASN A 59 17.62 -15.72 17.53
C ASN A 59 18.72 -16.75 17.26
N MET A 60 18.40 -18.04 17.30
CA MET A 60 19.34 -19.15 17.04
C MET A 60 20.63 -19.10 17.88
N GLY A 61 20.56 -18.58 19.11
CA GLY A 61 21.71 -18.47 20.01
C GLY A 61 22.77 -17.45 19.59
N ILE A 62 22.50 -16.60 18.59
CA ILE A 62 23.41 -15.54 18.14
C ILE A 62 23.93 -14.66 19.30
N PRO A 63 23.10 -14.23 20.27
CA PRO A 63 23.60 -13.46 21.42
C PRO A 63 24.67 -14.22 22.22
N HIS A 64 24.47 -15.52 22.44
CA HIS A 64 25.45 -16.35 23.15
C HIS A 64 26.74 -16.55 22.36
N LYS A 65 26.65 -16.71 21.04
CA LYS A 65 27.83 -16.82 20.15
C LYS A 65 28.70 -15.56 20.18
N LEU A 66 28.10 -14.38 20.34
CA LEU A 66 28.83 -13.12 20.52
C LEU A 66 29.44 -13.02 21.92
N ALA A 67 28.65 -13.34 22.95
CA ALA A 67 29.09 -13.29 24.35
C ALA A 67 30.23 -14.27 24.66
N SER A 68 30.19 -15.49 24.12
CA SER A 68 31.25 -16.50 24.31
C SER A 68 32.60 -16.08 23.73
N ARG A 69 32.60 -15.11 22.80
CA ARG A 69 33.80 -14.52 22.18
C ARG A 69 34.27 -13.24 22.89
N GLY A 70 33.71 -12.94 24.07
CA GLY A 70 34.16 -11.86 24.94
C GLY A 70 33.55 -10.49 24.66
N TYR A 71 32.48 -10.42 23.86
CA TYR A 71 31.78 -9.17 23.55
C TYR A 71 30.54 -8.98 24.43
N THR A 72 30.40 -7.80 25.03
CA THR A 72 29.15 -7.43 25.70
C THR A 72 28.05 -7.27 24.65
N VAL A 73 26.94 -7.98 24.81
CA VAL A 73 25.77 -7.91 23.91
C VAL A 73 24.68 -7.06 24.55
N ILE A 74 24.19 -6.06 23.82
CA ILE A 74 23.21 -5.09 24.33
C ILE A 74 22.00 -5.08 23.39
N PRO A 75 20.80 -5.47 23.82
CA PRO A 75 19.59 -5.25 23.02
C PRO A 75 19.40 -3.75 22.74
N TYR A 76 19.02 -3.35 21.52
CA TYR A 76 18.87 -1.92 21.20
C TYR A 76 17.88 -1.19 22.14
N GLU A 77 16.93 -1.92 22.74
CA GLU A 77 15.96 -1.40 23.71
C GLU A 77 16.56 -1.00 25.07
N PHE A 78 17.87 -1.20 25.28
CA PHE A 78 18.57 -0.74 26.47
C PHE A 78 19.17 0.66 26.26
N LEU A 79 19.46 1.06 25.01
CA LEU A 79 20.07 2.35 24.70
C LEU A 79 19.12 3.54 25.03
N PRO A 80 19.64 4.74 25.35
CA PRO A 80 18.79 5.91 25.66
C PRO A 80 18.20 6.55 24.38
N LEU A 81 17.18 5.92 23.77
CA LEU A 81 16.63 6.32 22.47
C LEU A 81 15.95 7.69 22.49
N GLU A 82 15.42 8.08 23.64
CA GLU A 82 14.75 9.37 23.89
C GLU A 82 15.67 10.58 23.65
N GLU A 83 16.99 10.40 23.69
CA GLU A 83 17.99 11.45 23.46
C GLU A 83 18.30 11.64 21.96
N THR A 84 17.76 10.78 21.10
CA THR A 84 18.01 10.82 19.66
C THR A 84 16.76 11.24 18.91
N GLU A 85 16.91 12.22 18.02
CA GLU A 85 15.81 12.62 17.15
C GLU A 85 15.31 11.44 16.32
N GLY A 86 13.98 11.35 16.23
CA GLY A 86 13.29 10.35 15.44
C GLY A 86 13.68 10.34 13.96
N TYR A 87 13.34 9.27 13.25
CA TYR A 87 13.49 9.21 11.79
C TYR A 87 12.23 9.82 11.14
N PRO A 88 12.32 10.94 10.41
CA PRO A 88 11.16 11.58 9.80
C PRO A 88 10.43 10.63 8.85
N GLY A 89 9.10 10.52 9.00
CA GLY A 89 8.25 9.67 8.16
C GLY A 89 8.23 8.18 8.53
N MET A 90 9.02 7.73 9.51
CA MET A 90 8.90 6.38 10.07
C MET A 90 7.75 6.32 11.08
N TYR A 91 6.64 5.69 10.70
CA TYR A 91 5.45 5.56 11.56
C TYR A 91 5.40 4.22 12.32
N TRP A 92 6.28 3.27 12.01
CA TRP A 92 6.38 2.03 12.78
C TRP A 92 7.14 2.30 14.08
N ALA A 93 6.49 2.13 15.24
CA ALA A 93 7.10 2.39 16.54
C ALA A 93 8.42 1.61 16.74
N VAL A 94 8.44 0.32 16.43
CA VAL A 94 9.66 -0.49 16.52
C VAL A 94 10.70 -0.06 15.48
N GLY A 95 10.26 0.32 14.28
CA GLY A 95 11.15 0.88 13.26
C GLY A 95 11.83 2.17 13.72
N GLN A 96 11.07 3.05 14.37
CA GLN A 96 11.59 4.29 14.94
C GLN A 96 12.67 4.03 15.98
N ASN A 97 12.41 3.12 16.92
CA ASN A 97 13.36 2.75 17.95
C ASN A 97 14.66 2.17 17.36
N ILE A 98 14.53 1.29 16.35
CA ILE A 98 15.67 0.69 15.64
C ILE A 98 16.52 1.76 14.95
N LEU A 99 15.91 2.73 14.26
CA LEU A 99 16.66 3.76 13.55
C LEU A 99 17.29 4.81 14.49
N GLN A 100 16.64 5.13 15.62
CA GLN A 100 17.25 5.95 16.68
C GLN A 100 18.47 5.23 17.28
N ALA A 101 18.32 3.95 17.61
CA ALA A 101 19.42 3.13 18.12
C ALA A 101 20.57 3.05 17.11
N ALA A 102 20.28 2.90 15.81
CA ALA A 102 21.30 2.86 14.77
C ALA A 102 22.11 4.15 14.72
N ARG A 103 21.47 5.32 14.88
CA ARG A 103 22.15 6.62 14.92
C ARG A 103 23.05 6.78 16.16
N LEU A 104 22.60 6.29 17.33
CA LEU A 104 23.43 6.26 18.53
C LEU A 104 24.64 5.35 18.35
N VAL A 105 24.40 4.13 17.88
CA VAL A 105 25.44 3.14 17.62
C VAL A 105 26.45 3.64 16.60
N GLN A 106 26.00 4.28 15.52
CA GLN A 106 26.90 4.83 14.51
C GLN A 106 27.87 5.86 15.11
N LYS A 107 27.38 6.77 15.96
CA LYS A 107 28.19 7.83 16.59
C LYS A 107 29.14 7.29 17.67
N HIS A 108 28.77 6.23 18.38
CA HIS A 108 29.52 5.77 19.55
C HIS A 108 30.74 4.89 19.17
N PRO A 109 31.99 5.25 19.50
CA PRO A 109 33.19 4.58 18.97
C PRO A 109 33.35 3.10 19.37
N GLN A 110 32.74 2.68 20.48
CA GLN A 110 32.82 1.30 21.00
C GLN A 110 31.61 0.40 20.65
N LEU A 111 30.59 0.92 19.96
CA LEU A 111 29.36 0.16 19.65
C LEU A 111 29.32 -0.22 18.17
N PHE A 112 28.95 -1.47 17.90
CA PHE A 112 28.74 -2.01 16.54
C PHE A 112 27.44 -2.80 16.49
N GLY A 113 26.77 -2.83 15.33
CA GLY A 113 25.42 -3.41 15.21
C GLY A 113 25.41 -4.80 14.59
N VAL A 114 24.67 -5.73 15.20
CA VAL A 114 24.23 -7.00 14.59
C VAL A 114 22.71 -6.97 14.47
N TYR A 115 22.18 -7.07 13.26
CA TYR A 115 20.74 -7.06 12.97
C TYR A 115 20.25 -8.46 12.64
N ILE A 116 19.33 -8.99 13.45
CA ILE A 116 18.64 -10.26 13.20
C ILE A 116 17.27 -9.98 12.57
N THR A 117 17.07 -10.46 11.35
CA THR A 117 15.81 -10.40 10.60
C THR A 117 15.43 -11.79 10.10
N ASN A 118 14.19 -11.97 9.65
CA ASN A 118 13.73 -13.24 9.10
C ASN A 118 13.39 -13.09 7.62
N PHE A 119 13.46 -14.22 6.91
CA PHE A 119 12.99 -14.31 5.54
C PHE A 119 11.55 -13.79 5.45
N SER A 120 11.30 -12.91 4.48
CA SER A 120 10.00 -12.28 4.24
C SER A 120 9.46 -11.38 5.38
N CYS A 121 10.33 -10.86 6.26
CA CYS A 121 9.91 -9.85 7.24
C CYS A 121 9.49 -8.54 6.54
N GLY A 122 8.19 -8.26 6.52
CA GLY A 122 7.63 -7.17 5.72
C GLY A 122 8.19 -5.78 6.05
N PRO A 123 8.13 -5.30 7.30
CA PRO A 123 8.73 -4.01 7.68
C PRO A 123 10.25 -3.93 7.48
N ASP A 124 10.96 -5.04 7.69
CA ASP A 124 12.42 -5.07 7.56
C ASP A 124 12.89 -5.01 6.09
N SER A 125 11.98 -5.20 5.13
CA SER A 125 12.25 -4.93 3.71
C SER A 125 12.61 -3.46 3.43
N PHE A 126 12.31 -2.54 4.36
CA PHE A 126 12.71 -1.13 4.29
C PHE A 126 13.74 -0.78 5.37
N LEU A 127 13.52 -1.24 6.61
CA LEU A 127 14.35 -0.85 7.76
C LEU A 127 15.79 -1.31 7.65
N VAL A 128 16.07 -2.49 7.06
CA VAL A 128 17.44 -2.97 6.90
C VAL A 128 18.24 -2.03 5.99
N THR A 129 17.63 -1.52 4.93
CA THR A 129 18.27 -0.54 4.04
C THR A 129 18.57 0.76 4.79
N TYR A 130 17.60 1.29 5.56
CA TYR A 130 17.82 2.48 6.37
C TYR A 130 18.89 2.27 7.45
N PHE A 131 18.88 1.12 8.13
CA PHE A 131 19.88 0.74 9.11
C PHE A 131 21.28 0.73 8.49
N ARG A 132 21.45 0.08 7.34
CA ARG A 132 22.74 0.05 6.61
C ARG A 132 23.16 1.44 6.16
N GLY A 133 22.22 2.24 5.64
CA GLY A 133 22.47 3.63 5.26
C GLY A 133 22.93 4.50 6.43
N ILE A 134 22.35 4.30 7.62
CA ILE A 134 22.79 4.99 8.85
C ILE A 134 24.18 4.51 9.27
N MET A 135 24.43 3.20 9.30
CA MET A 135 25.74 2.65 9.70
C MET A 135 26.87 3.07 8.74
N GLY A 136 26.57 3.24 7.45
CA GLY A 136 27.52 3.71 6.45
C GLY A 136 28.73 2.77 6.34
N SER A 137 29.94 3.32 6.49
CA SER A 137 31.18 2.53 6.50
C SER A 137 31.48 1.87 7.84
N LYS A 138 30.72 2.20 8.90
CA LYS A 138 30.91 1.55 10.20
C LYS A 138 30.45 0.09 10.12
N PRO A 139 31.31 -0.87 10.49
CA PRO A 139 30.97 -2.29 10.42
C PRO A 139 29.65 -2.63 11.12
N SER A 140 28.79 -3.32 10.39
CA SER A 140 27.56 -3.93 10.92
C SER A 140 27.31 -5.26 10.23
N LEU A 141 26.62 -6.16 10.91
CA LEU A 141 26.25 -7.47 10.38
C LEU A 141 24.72 -7.55 10.29
N THR A 142 24.19 -8.01 9.16
CA THR A 142 22.78 -8.38 9.03
C THR A 142 22.67 -9.89 8.84
N LEU A 143 22.04 -10.58 9.77
CA LEU A 143 21.73 -12.00 9.71
C LEU A 143 20.25 -12.15 9.38
N GLU A 144 19.96 -12.81 8.26
CA GLU A 144 18.61 -13.19 7.88
C GLU A 144 18.44 -14.68 8.18
N LEU A 145 17.41 -15.00 8.95
CA LEU A 145 17.12 -16.33 9.45
C LEU A 145 15.87 -16.92 8.79
N ASP A 146 15.88 -18.23 8.62
CA ASP A 146 14.73 -19.06 8.25
C ASP A 146 14.79 -20.40 9.00
N SER A 147 13.76 -21.25 8.83
CA SER A 147 13.71 -22.56 9.49
C SER A 147 14.77 -23.56 9.01
N HIS A 148 15.50 -23.25 7.93
CA HIS A 148 16.54 -24.11 7.35
C HIS A 148 17.96 -23.55 7.55
N SER A 149 18.09 -22.47 8.31
CA SER A 149 19.36 -21.78 8.51
C SER A 149 20.35 -22.71 9.23
N ALA A 150 21.51 -22.93 8.62
CA ALA A 150 22.54 -23.80 9.19
C ALA A 150 23.40 -23.05 10.22
N ASP A 151 23.52 -23.61 11.43
CA ASP A 151 24.22 -22.97 12.56
C ASP A 151 25.70 -22.67 12.26
N ALA A 152 26.39 -23.58 11.57
CA ALA A 152 27.78 -23.39 11.16
C ALA A 152 27.99 -22.16 10.26
N GLY A 153 27.01 -21.82 9.43
CA GLY A 153 27.08 -20.62 8.57
C GLY A 153 26.95 -19.33 9.37
N ILE A 154 26.26 -19.36 10.52
CA ILE A 154 26.08 -18.21 11.41
C ILE A 154 27.39 -17.92 12.16
N ASP A 155 28.04 -18.95 12.71
CA ASP A 155 29.30 -18.79 13.45
C ASP A 155 30.40 -18.13 12.60
N THR A 156 30.64 -18.62 11.38
CA THR A 156 31.65 -18.03 10.48
C THR A 156 31.37 -16.56 10.17
N ARG A 157 30.10 -16.18 9.99
CA ARG A 157 29.73 -14.79 9.72
C ARG A 157 29.88 -13.89 10.94
N VAL A 158 29.60 -14.42 12.13
CA VAL A 158 29.84 -13.72 13.40
C VAL A 158 31.34 -13.52 13.61
N GLU A 159 32.17 -14.55 13.40
CA GLU A 159 33.63 -14.44 13.52
C GLU A 159 34.21 -13.42 12.54
N ALA A 160 33.85 -13.52 11.25
CA ALA A 160 34.29 -12.56 10.24
C ALA A 160 33.88 -11.12 10.58
N PHE A 161 32.67 -10.92 11.11
CA PHE A 161 32.23 -9.60 11.57
C PHE A 161 33.09 -9.06 12.72
N LEU A 162 33.36 -9.87 13.74
CA LEU A 162 34.17 -9.46 14.87
C LEU A 162 35.62 -9.13 14.45
N ASP A 163 36.17 -9.86 13.47
CA ASP A 163 37.47 -9.56 12.88
C ASP A 163 37.50 -8.20 12.18
N ILE A 164 36.48 -7.91 11.38
CA ILE A 164 36.32 -6.60 10.71
C ILE A 164 36.22 -5.49 11.75
N VAL A 165 35.43 -5.69 12.82
CA VAL A 165 35.30 -4.73 13.93
C VAL A 165 36.65 -4.47 14.60
N ARG A 166 37.40 -5.54 14.93
CA ARG A 166 38.74 -5.41 15.54
C ARG A 166 39.70 -4.62 14.66
N ASN A 167 39.69 -4.87 13.36
CA ASN A 167 40.55 -4.17 12.41
C ASN A 167 40.12 -2.71 12.23
N TYR A 168 38.82 -2.44 12.08
CA TYR A 168 38.27 -1.09 11.99
C TYR A 168 38.64 -0.22 13.20
N ARG A 169 38.60 -0.79 14.41
CA ARG A 169 39.01 -0.10 15.63
C ARG A 169 40.51 0.22 15.71
N LYS A 170 41.36 -0.56 15.03
CA LYS A 170 42.81 -0.31 14.94
C LYS A 170 43.15 0.74 13.89
N SER A 171 42.37 0.80 12.81
CA SER A 171 42.68 1.61 11.62
C SER A 171 42.00 2.97 11.64
N VAL A 172 41.89 3.67 12.78
CA VAL A 172 41.08 4.90 12.92
C VAL A 172 41.47 5.95 11.88
N GLY A 173 40.75 5.96 10.76
CA GLY A 173 40.71 6.98 9.75
C GLY A 173 39.23 7.27 9.56
N MET A 174 38.79 8.44 10.03
CA MET A 174 37.45 8.93 9.75
C MET A 174 37.31 9.02 8.24
N ASP A 175 36.34 8.30 7.67
CA ASP A 175 35.96 8.52 6.29
C ASP A 175 35.62 10.01 6.08
N PRO A 176 35.85 10.55 4.87
CA PRO A 176 35.46 11.91 4.55
C PRO A 176 34.00 12.12 4.93
N ALA A 177 33.71 13.27 5.53
CA ALA A 177 32.35 13.67 5.84
C ALA A 177 31.44 13.38 4.62
N PRO A 178 30.27 12.75 4.81
CA PRO A 178 29.39 12.42 3.70
C PRO A 178 29.16 13.68 2.85
N GLY A 179 29.42 13.58 1.54
CA GLY A 179 29.32 14.72 0.63
C GLY A 179 27.97 15.43 0.78
N THR A 180 27.99 16.76 0.69
CA THR A 180 26.87 17.69 0.93
C THR A 180 25.75 17.63 -0.12
N PHE A 181 25.51 16.48 -0.75
CA PHE A 181 24.48 16.35 -1.76
C PHE A 181 23.09 16.55 -1.14
N VAL A 182 22.41 17.60 -1.57
CA VAL A 182 21.01 17.89 -1.20
C VAL A 182 20.15 17.67 -2.45
N PRO A 183 19.25 16.67 -2.46
CA PRO A 183 18.34 16.45 -3.57
C PRO A 183 17.30 17.57 -3.66
N ALA A 184 16.70 17.73 -4.85
CA ALA A 184 15.54 18.58 -5.01
C ALA A 184 14.38 18.08 -4.12
N ARG A 185 13.59 19.01 -3.57
CA ARG A 185 12.49 18.69 -2.65
C ARG A 185 11.27 19.54 -2.91
N VAL A 186 10.09 18.95 -2.72
CA VAL A 186 8.83 19.67 -2.77
C VAL A 186 8.53 20.25 -1.38
N GLU A 187 8.10 21.52 -1.35
CA GLU A 187 7.54 22.16 -0.17
C GLU A 187 6.14 22.70 -0.49
N MET A 188 5.21 22.52 0.45
CA MET A 188 3.85 23.03 0.35
C MET A 188 3.68 24.18 1.33
N ASN A 189 3.33 25.37 0.83
CA ASN A 189 3.10 26.56 1.64
C ASN A 189 1.77 27.21 1.28
N LYS A 190 0.85 27.30 2.23
CA LYS A 190 -0.49 27.91 2.06
C LYS A 190 -1.24 27.42 0.81
N GLY A 191 -1.14 26.12 0.49
CA GLY A 191 -1.80 25.50 -0.67
C GLY A 191 -1.10 25.71 -2.02
N LYS A 192 0.07 26.35 -2.04
CA LYS A 192 0.96 26.41 -3.21
C LYS A 192 2.09 25.40 -3.06
N VAL A 193 2.46 24.79 -4.18
CA VAL A 193 3.52 23.77 -4.24
C VAL A 193 4.73 24.36 -4.93
N TYR A 194 5.88 24.32 -4.25
CA TYR A 194 7.16 24.78 -4.75
C TYR A 194 8.15 23.62 -4.77
N VAL A 195 9.05 23.62 -5.76
CA VAL A 195 10.16 22.69 -5.82
C VAL A 195 11.45 23.46 -5.58
N LYS A 196 12.11 23.11 -4.48
CA LYS A 196 13.42 23.64 -4.12
C LYS A 196 14.50 22.78 -4.76
N SER A 197 15.42 23.41 -5.48
CA SER A 197 16.54 22.74 -6.14
C SER A 197 17.76 23.65 -6.18
N SER A 198 18.90 23.12 -6.64
CA SER A 198 20.08 23.94 -6.92
C SER A 198 19.84 25.02 -8.00
N ALA A 199 18.79 24.88 -8.81
CA ALA A 199 18.39 25.87 -9.82
C ALA A 199 17.46 26.97 -9.27
N GLY A 200 17.16 26.95 -7.96
CA GLY A 200 16.24 27.88 -7.29
C GLY A 200 14.89 27.25 -6.92
N ASP A 201 14.05 28.06 -6.29
CA ASP A 201 12.70 27.70 -5.84
C ASP A 201 11.69 27.98 -6.96
N LEU A 202 11.20 26.94 -7.63
CA LEU A 202 10.27 27.06 -8.76
C LEU A 202 8.87 26.61 -8.34
N PRO A 203 7.79 27.29 -8.74
CA PRO A 203 6.44 26.76 -8.54
C PRO A 203 6.24 25.48 -9.35
N LEU A 204 5.36 24.58 -8.90
CA LEU A 204 5.04 23.33 -9.61
C LEU A 204 4.54 23.57 -11.05
N SER A 205 3.94 24.73 -11.31
CA SER A 205 3.43 25.15 -12.63
C SER A 205 4.50 25.78 -13.53
N HIS A 206 5.78 25.79 -13.14
CA HIS A 206 6.85 26.38 -13.95
C HIS A 206 7.22 25.48 -15.14
N ASP A 207 7.56 26.06 -16.30
CA ASP A 207 7.79 25.31 -17.56
C ASP A 207 8.94 24.28 -17.49
N LYS A 208 9.92 24.54 -16.62
CA LYS A 208 11.06 23.65 -16.33
C LYS A 208 10.73 22.49 -15.38
N VAL A 209 9.56 22.50 -14.76
CA VAL A 209 9.11 21.48 -13.81
C VAL A 209 8.16 20.55 -14.54
N ARG A 210 8.47 19.24 -14.55
CA ARG A 210 7.59 18.22 -15.10
C ARG A 210 7.11 17.30 -13.98
N LEU A 211 5.80 17.23 -13.81
CA LEU A 211 5.16 16.27 -12.91
C LEU A 211 4.92 14.96 -13.64
N VAL A 212 5.42 13.86 -13.07
CA VAL A 212 5.27 12.52 -13.61
C VAL A 212 4.45 11.67 -12.66
N ILE A 213 3.43 11.02 -13.19
CA ILE A 213 2.48 10.22 -12.43
C ILE A 213 2.66 8.75 -12.82
N PRO A 214 3.11 7.87 -11.90
CA PRO A 214 3.17 6.46 -12.19
C PRO A 214 1.78 5.86 -12.39
N ALA A 215 1.69 4.91 -13.31
CA ALA A 215 0.48 4.14 -13.51
C ALA A 215 0.27 3.12 -12.38
N MET A 216 -1.01 2.90 -12.07
CA MET A 216 -1.52 1.84 -11.20
C MET A 216 -2.46 0.96 -12.05
N GLY A 217 -2.00 0.59 -13.25
CA GLY A 217 -2.85 0.06 -14.31
C GLY A 217 -3.78 1.09 -14.95
N GLY A 218 -4.58 0.59 -15.91
CA GLY A 218 -5.75 1.27 -16.45
C GLY A 218 -5.49 2.67 -16.99
N VAL A 219 -6.52 3.52 -16.83
CA VAL A 219 -6.56 4.90 -17.37
C VAL A 219 -6.34 5.96 -16.31
N GLY A 220 -6.36 5.57 -15.03
CA GLY A 220 -6.40 6.47 -13.87
C GLY A 220 -5.24 7.46 -13.78
N ALA A 221 -4.00 7.04 -14.10
CA ALA A 221 -2.86 7.95 -14.13
C ALA A 221 -3.00 9.02 -15.21
N GLY A 222 -3.54 8.66 -16.38
CA GLY A 222 -3.84 9.60 -17.47
C GLY A 222 -4.89 10.63 -17.05
N LEU A 223 -5.96 10.18 -16.39
CA LEU A 223 -7.00 11.06 -15.85
C LEU A 223 -6.42 12.00 -14.78
N LEU A 224 -5.58 11.50 -13.87
CA LEU A 224 -4.94 12.34 -12.85
C LEU A 224 -3.97 13.35 -13.47
N ALA A 225 -3.22 12.96 -14.51
CA ALA A 225 -2.36 13.89 -15.24
C ALA A 225 -3.18 15.02 -15.90
N ALA A 226 -4.35 14.69 -16.46
CA ALA A 226 -5.29 15.68 -16.97
C ALA A 226 -5.79 16.65 -15.88
N VAL A 227 -6.00 16.17 -14.65
CA VAL A 227 -6.33 17.04 -13.50
C VAL A 227 -5.22 18.06 -13.23
N PHE A 228 -3.96 17.64 -13.22
CA PHE A 228 -2.84 18.56 -13.02
C PHE A 228 -2.66 19.54 -14.19
N ARG A 229 -2.87 19.09 -15.44
CA ARG A 229 -2.86 19.99 -16.61
C ARG A 229 -3.99 21.02 -16.58
N TYR A 230 -5.18 20.64 -16.10
CA TYR A 230 -6.28 21.59 -15.84
C TYR A 230 -5.91 22.69 -14.82
N LEU A 231 -4.93 22.42 -13.96
CA LEU A 231 -4.39 23.37 -12.98
C LEU A 231 -3.17 24.16 -13.49
N GLY A 232 -2.79 23.98 -14.77
CA GLY A 232 -1.63 24.64 -15.38
C GLY A 232 -0.29 23.99 -15.04
N VAL A 233 -0.26 22.74 -14.59
CA VAL A 233 0.97 21.99 -14.33
C VAL A 233 1.32 21.13 -15.55
N LYS A 234 2.58 21.15 -15.98
CA LYS A 234 3.11 20.24 -17.00
C LYS A 234 3.18 18.82 -16.42
N ALA A 235 2.10 18.05 -16.64
CA ALA A 235 1.94 16.72 -16.06
C ALA A 235 1.76 15.64 -17.14
N GLU A 236 2.45 14.52 -16.96
CA GLU A 236 2.34 13.33 -17.80
C GLU A 236 2.13 12.07 -16.94
N ALA A 237 1.42 11.10 -17.51
CA ALA A 237 1.28 9.77 -16.94
C ALA A 237 2.32 8.85 -17.56
N LEU A 238 2.99 8.05 -16.75
CA LEU A 238 3.81 6.95 -17.23
C LEU A 238 2.91 5.81 -17.75
N PRO A 239 3.39 5.00 -18.71
CA PRO A 239 2.66 3.83 -19.14
C PRO A 239 2.46 2.82 -17.99
N PRO A 240 1.41 1.98 -18.05
CA PRO A 240 1.25 0.84 -17.15
C PRO A 240 2.52 -0.01 -17.10
N PRO A 241 2.99 -0.41 -15.91
CA PRO A 241 4.22 -1.17 -15.79
C PRO A 241 4.08 -2.57 -16.39
N GLY A 242 5.15 -3.07 -16.99
CA GLY A 242 5.25 -4.43 -17.49
C GLY A 242 6.51 -5.14 -17.02
N GLU A 243 6.94 -6.13 -17.80
CA GLU A 243 8.13 -6.92 -17.49
C GLU A 243 9.42 -6.07 -17.47
N LYS A 244 9.48 -5.02 -18.29
CA LYS A 244 10.59 -4.07 -18.33
C LYS A 244 10.72 -3.34 -16.98
N GLU A 245 9.65 -2.71 -16.52
CA GLU A 245 9.63 -1.96 -15.26
C GLU A 245 9.86 -2.91 -14.07
N PHE A 246 9.31 -4.13 -14.11
CA PHE A 246 9.57 -5.13 -13.09
C PHE A 246 11.05 -5.49 -12.96
N LYS A 247 11.73 -5.82 -14.08
CA LYS A 247 13.17 -6.14 -14.09
C LYS A 247 14.02 -4.95 -13.67
N LEU A 248 13.66 -3.75 -14.12
CA LEU A 248 14.37 -2.53 -13.76
C LEU A 248 14.21 -2.22 -12.27
N GLY A 249 13.00 -2.35 -11.72
CA GLY A 249 12.77 -2.20 -10.29
C GLY A 249 13.58 -3.19 -9.45
N GLN A 250 13.65 -4.46 -9.87
CA GLN A 250 14.42 -5.49 -9.17
C GLN A 250 15.92 -5.22 -9.13
N SER A 251 16.49 -4.55 -10.13
CA SER A 251 17.93 -4.24 -10.13
C SER A 251 18.32 -3.19 -9.10
N PHE A 252 17.34 -2.44 -8.57
CA PHE A 252 17.54 -1.41 -7.55
C PHE A 252 17.00 -1.78 -6.17
N ALA A 253 15.95 -2.61 -6.12
CA ALA A 253 15.33 -3.06 -4.88
C ALA A 253 16.14 -4.19 -4.21
N SER A 254 15.91 -4.45 -2.93
CA SER A 254 16.52 -5.60 -2.24
C SER A 254 15.84 -6.94 -2.58
N GLY A 255 14.72 -6.90 -3.32
CA GLY A 255 13.89 -8.06 -3.65
C GLY A 255 12.93 -8.46 -2.52
N LYS A 256 12.86 -7.67 -1.44
CA LYS A 256 12.03 -7.95 -0.25
C LYS A 256 10.83 -7.01 -0.13
N GLU A 257 10.90 -5.89 -0.83
CA GLU A 257 9.85 -4.90 -0.94
C GLU A 257 8.66 -5.50 -1.71
N CYS A 258 7.46 -5.00 -1.44
CA CYS A 258 6.26 -5.51 -2.10
C CYS A 258 6.25 -5.11 -3.58
N LEU A 259 5.61 -5.94 -4.41
CA LEU A 259 5.56 -5.77 -5.87
C LEU A 259 5.23 -4.33 -6.32
N PRO A 260 4.25 -3.61 -5.74
CA PRO A 260 3.97 -2.23 -6.15
C PRO A 260 5.16 -1.27 -5.98
N PHE A 261 6.01 -1.48 -4.96
CA PHE A 261 7.24 -0.70 -4.80
C PHE A 261 8.21 -0.95 -5.96
N ILE A 262 8.42 -2.22 -6.29
CA ILE A 262 9.32 -2.64 -7.37
C ILE A 262 8.85 -2.04 -8.69
N LEU A 263 7.55 -2.13 -9.01
CA LEU A 263 7.01 -1.60 -10.26
C LEU A 263 7.10 -0.09 -10.33
N THR A 264 6.74 0.63 -9.26
CA THR A 264 6.82 2.10 -9.23
C THR A 264 8.26 2.60 -9.28
N LEU A 265 9.18 1.95 -8.57
CA LEU A 265 10.62 2.23 -8.67
C LEU A 265 11.13 1.99 -10.10
N GLY A 266 10.73 0.87 -10.71
CA GLY A 266 11.03 0.56 -12.10
C GLY A 266 10.52 1.61 -13.07
N SER A 267 9.28 2.09 -12.91
CA SER A 267 8.73 3.17 -13.72
C SER A 267 9.50 4.49 -13.54
N LEU A 268 9.91 4.83 -12.30
CA LEU A 268 10.75 6.01 -12.06
C LEU A 268 12.11 5.89 -12.74
N MET A 269 12.78 4.75 -12.59
CA MET A 269 14.10 4.51 -13.19
C MET A 269 14.02 4.51 -14.71
N GLY A 270 13.00 3.86 -15.29
CA GLY A 270 12.80 3.85 -16.73
C GLY A 270 12.53 5.24 -17.29
N CYS A 271 11.77 6.06 -16.54
CA CYS A 271 11.56 7.47 -16.85
C CYS A 271 12.89 8.25 -16.81
N LEU A 272 13.76 8.01 -15.83
CA LEU A 272 15.06 8.71 -15.73
C LEU A 272 16.05 8.31 -16.83
N GLU A 273 15.95 7.10 -17.37
CA GLU A 273 16.79 6.61 -18.46
C GLU A 273 16.38 7.14 -19.85
N GLU A 274 15.17 7.72 -19.98
CA GLU A 274 14.72 8.30 -21.24
C GLU A 274 15.56 9.51 -21.66
N LYS A 275 16.05 9.48 -22.90
CA LYS A 275 16.88 10.56 -23.47
C LYS A 275 16.11 11.88 -23.47
N GLY A 276 16.79 12.96 -23.04
CA GLY A 276 16.26 14.33 -23.07
C GLY A 276 15.66 14.85 -21.76
N ARG A 277 15.66 14.05 -20.68
CA ARG A 277 15.13 14.44 -19.37
C ARG A 277 16.16 15.01 -18.37
N THR A 278 17.40 15.21 -18.81
CA THR A 278 18.52 15.62 -17.92
C THR A 278 18.45 17.08 -17.47
N GLU A 279 17.84 17.96 -18.27
CA GLU A 279 17.79 19.41 -18.00
C GLU A 279 16.50 19.86 -17.29
N GLU A 280 15.47 19.01 -17.22
CA GLU A 280 14.21 19.34 -16.56
C GLU A 280 14.24 18.94 -15.08
N LEU A 281 13.51 19.68 -14.25
CA LEU A 281 13.24 19.27 -12.89
C LEU A 281 12.07 18.29 -12.88
N LEU A 282 12.35 17.04 -12.55
CA LEU A 282 11.38 15.96 -12.46
C LEU A 282 10.75 15.95 -11.07
N VAL A 283 9.42 16.10 -11.02
CA VAL A 283 8.63 15.84 -9.81
C VAL A 283 7.90 14.54 -10.00
N TYR A 284 8.20 13.53 -9.20
CA TYR A 284 7.53 12.25 -9.25
C TYR A 284 6.39 12.22 -8.23
N PHE A 285 5.17 11.92 -8.67
CA PHE A 285 4.01 11.78 -7.79
C PHE A 285 4.05 10.42 -7.10
N MET A 286 4.30 10.43 -5.79
CA MET A 286 4.27 9.22 -4.97
C MET A 286 3.51 9.56 -3.69
N PRO A 287 2.20 9.24 -3.61
CA PRO A 287 1.42 9.46 -2.41
C PRO A 287 1.98 8.67 -1.24
N GLU A 288 1.60 9.05 -0.03
CA GLU A 288 1.99 8.38 1.20
C GLU A 288 0.76 7.97 2.02
N THR A 289 0.95 6.93 2.84
CA THR A 289 0.00 6.56 3.88
C THR A 289 0.67 6.56 5.25
N SER A 290 -0.14 6.67 6.29
CA SER A 290 0.26 6.26 7.64
C SER A 290 -0.38 4.91 7.97
N GLY A 291 0.11 4.19 8.98
CA GLY A 291 -0.50 2.95 9.46
C GLY A 291 0.39 1.71 9.28
N PRO A 292 -0.16 0.48 9.23
CA PRO A 292 0.65 -0.74 9.23
C PRO A 292 1.21 -1.14 7.85
N CYS A 293 0.72 -0.55 6.77
CA CYS A 293 1.13 -0.87 5.38
C CYS A 293 2.56 -0.43 5.08
N ARG A 294 3.26 -1.07 4.13
CA ARG A 294 4.60 -0.65 3.67
C ARG A 294 4.58 0.55 2.74
N PHE A 295 3.43 0.87 2.13
CA PHE A 295 3.27 1.93 1.15
C PHE A 295 3.80 3.29 1.64
N GLY A 296 3.62 3.62 2.92
CA GLY A 296 4.10 4.88 3.47
C GLY A 296 5.63 5.01 3.54
N GLN A 297 6.38 3.93 3.33
CA GLN A 297 7.85 3.95 3.25
C GLN A 297 8.38 4.07 1.81
N TYR A 298 7.51 4.02 0.80
CA TYR A 298 7.94 4.01 -0.61
C TYR A 298 8.68 5.29 -0.96
N ASN A 299 8.08 6.45 -0.70
CA ASN A 299 8.70 7.74 -0.96
C ASN A 299 10.03 7.91 -0.22
N LEU A 300 10.09 7.49 1.04
CA LEU A 300 11.31 7.60 1.84
C LEU A 300 12.45 6.77 1.24
N LEU A 301 12.17 5.51 0.86
CA LEU A 301 13.18 4.67 0.23
C LEU A 301 13.60 5.17 -1.15
N MET A 302 12.65 5.66 -1.95
CA MET A 302 12.96 6.28 -3.25
C MET A 302 13.83 7.54 -3.12
N LYS A 303 13.62 8.35 -2.07
CA LYS A 303 14.47 9.52 -1.77
C LYS A 303 15.90 9.10 -1.39
N GLU A 304 16.06 8.02 -0.63
CA GLU A 304 17.40 7.48 -0.36
C GLU A 304 18.09 7.02 -1.65
N PHE A 305 17.39 6.35 -2.57
CA PHE A 305 17.96 5.99 -3.88
C PHE A 305 18.39 7.21 -4.71
N VAL A 306 17.58 8.27 -4.72
CA VAL A 306 17.91 9.56 -5.37
C VAL A 306 19.16 10.17 -4.76
N LYS A 307 19.30 10.10 -3.43
CA LYS A 307 20.46 10.61 -2.69
C LYS A 307 21.73 9.79 -2.97
N GLU A 308 21.65 8.47 -2.90
CA GLU A 308 22.77 7.56 -3.19
C GLU A 308 23.32 7.77 -4.61
N ARG A 309 22.43 7.98 -5.58
CA ARG A 309 22.80 8.22 -7.00
C ARG A 309 23.11 9.67 -7.32
N LYS A 310 23.02 10.58 -6.35
CA LYS A 310 23.27 12.02 -6.51
C LYS A 310 22.43 12.64 -7.64
N LEU A 311 21.18 12.22 -7.77
CA LEU A 311 20.25 12.71 -8.80
C LEU A 311 19.71 14.10 -8.44
N LYS A 312 20.33 15.14 -9.01
CA LYS A 312 20.07 16.55 -8.64
C LYS A 312 18.64 17.02 -8.92
N ASN A 313 18.08 16.60 -10.04
CA ASN A 313 16.85 17.19 -10.61
C ASN A 313 15.60 16.36 -10.33
N VAL A 314 15.60 15.52 -9.28
CA VAL A 314 14.46 14.66 -8.93
C VAL A 314 13.91 15.05 -7.57
N ALA A 315 12.61 15.34 -7.53
CA ALA A 315 11.85 15.63 -6.31
C ALA A 315 10.58 14.77 -6.27
N PHE A 316 9.97 14.66 -5.09
CA PHE A 316 8.75 13.86 -4.89
C PHE A 316 7.60 14.72 -4.39
N LEU A 317 6.46 14.67 -5.07
CA LEU A 317 5.20 15.22 -4.59
C LEU A 317 4.42 14.12 -3.87
N SER A 318 4.29 14.26 -2.56
CA SER A 318 3.65 13.27 -1.69
C SER A 318 2.50 13.90 -0.90
N LEU A 319 1.29 13.43 -1.19
CA LEU A 319 0.08 13.75 -0.42
C LEU A 319 -0.19 12.59 0.54
N ASN A 320 -0.67 12.87 1.75
CA ASN A 320 -0.78 11.87 2.81
C ASN A 320 -2.24 11.44 3.06
N SER A 321 -2.49 10.14 3.20
CA SER A 321 -3.82 9.61 3.59
C SER A 321 -4.36 10.19 4.90
N ALA A 322 -3.50 10.52 5.88
CA ALA A 322 -3.91 10.96 7.21
C ALA A 322 -4.68 12.29 7.19
N ASN A 323 -4.43 13.12 6.17
CA ASN A 323 -5.16 14.36 5.92
C ASN A 323 -6.05 14.29 4.67
N ASN A 324 -6.46 13.09 4.27
CA ASN A 324 -7.29 12.82 3.09
C ASN A 324 -6.67 13.34 1.79
N TYR A 325 -5.34 13.26 1.67
CA TYR A 325 -4.56 13.76 0.54
C TYR A 325 -4.76 15.26 0.30
N ALA A 326 -5.07 16.03 1.34
CA ALA A 326 -5.19 17.48 1.25
C ALA A 326 -3.82 18.12 0.95
N GLY A 327 -3.85 19.24 0.22
CA GLY A 327 -2.66 20.08 -0.01
C GLY A 327 -2.64 20.81 -1.36
N LEU A 328 -3.38 20.33 -2.35
CA LEU A 328 -3.45 20.95 -3.70
C LEU A 328 -4.55 22.02 -3.85
N GLY A 329 -5.33 22.29 -2.80
CA GLY A 329 -6.47 23.22 -2.81
C GLY A 329 -7.81 22.58 -3.22
N LEU A 330 -8.92 23.26 -2.93
CA LEU A 330 -10.28 22.72 -3.10
C LEU A 330 -10.63 22.42 -4.57
N LYS A 331 -10.25 23.30 -5.50
CA LYS A 331 -10.50 23.11 -6.95
C LYS A 331 -9.81 21.84 -7.46
N ALA A 332 -8.55 21.63 -7.06
CA ALA A 332 -7.79 20.43 -7.39
C ALA A 332 -8.41 19.17 -6.77
N GLY A 333 -8.80 19.23 -5.49
CA GLY A 333 -9.44 18.11 -4.79
C GLY A 333 -10.76 17.67 -5.44
N VAL A 334 -11.61 18.62 -5.83
CA VAL A 334 -12.86 18.31 -6.54
C VAL A 334 -12.58 17.67 -7.91
N ARG A 335 -11.62 18.21 -8.67
CA ARG A 335 -11.29 17.69 -10.00
C ARG A 335 -10.62 16.31 -9.93
N ALA A 336 -9.78 16.07 -8.92
CA ALA A 336 -9.21 14.76 -8.62
C ALA A 336 -10.29 13.75 -8.23
N TRP A 337 -11.28 14.14 -7.41
CA TRP A 337 -12.42 13.28 -7.07
C TRP A 337 -13.23 12.88 -8.31
N GLN A 338 -13.49 13.83 -9.23
CA GLN A 338 -14.15 13.52 -10.50
C GLN A 338 -13.35 12.46 -11.29
N ALA A 339 -12.03 12.61 -11.39
CA ALA A 339 -11.16 11.66 -12.08
C ALA A 339 -11.19 10.26 -11.44
N VAL A 340 -11.20 10.17 -10.11
CA VAL A 340 -11.29 8.89 -9.38
C VAL A 340 -12.62 8.19 -9.65
N VAL A 341 -13.75 8.89 -9.53
CA VAL A 341 -15.07 8.28 -9.81
C VAL A 341 -15.19 7.86 -11.28
N ILE A 342 -14.70 8.69 -12.21
CA ILE A 342 -14.67 8.35 -13.64
C ILE A 342 -13.84 7.08 -13.86
N ASN A 343 -12.65 6.98 -13.26
CA ASN A 343 -11.79 5.80 -13.36
C ASN A 343 -12.52 4.54 -12.89
N ASP A 344 -13.12 4.58 -11.70
CA ASP A 344 -13.80 3.43 -11.10
C ASP A 344 -14.93 2.90 -12.01
N VAL A 345 -15.70 3.82 -12.63
CA VAL A 345 -16.77 3.44 -13.57
C VAL A 345 -16.20 2.90 -14.89
N LEU A 346 -15.13 3.51 -15.42
CA LEU A 346 -14.49 3.05 -16.66
C LEU A 346 -13.87 1.66 -16.51
N GLU A 347 -13.30 1.31 -15.36
CA GLU A 347 -12.78 -0.04 -15.09
C GLU A 347 -13.90 -1.11 -15.09
N GLU A 348 -15.06 -0.81 -14.50
CA GLU A 348 -16.21 -1.73 -14.55
C GLU A 348 -16.78 -1.85 -15.97
N ILE A 349 -16.87 -0.74 -16.72
CA ILE A 349 -17.27 -0.73 -18.13
C ILE A 349 -16.29 -1.57 -18.97
N LEU A 350 -14.98 -1.45 -18.74
CA LEU A 350 -13.98 -2.26 -19.43
C LEU A 350 -14.22 -3.75 -19.14
N SER A 351 -14.47 -4.13 -17.89
CA SER A 351 -14.78 -5.52 -17.54
C SER A 351 -16.06 -6.02 -18.24
N ALA A 352 -17.10 -5.19 -18.30
CA ALA A 352 -18.33 -5.51 -19.02
C ALA A 352 -18.06 -5.72 -20.52
N LEU A 353 -17.31 -4.82 -21.16
CA LEU A 353 -16.96 -4.93 -22.58
C LEU A 353 -16.12 -6.17 -22.88
N LEU A 354 -15.13 -6.49 -22.04
CA LEU A 354 -14.31 -7.70 -22.19
C LEU A 354 -15.15 -8.97 -22.13
N THR A 355 -16.19 -8.98 -21.29
CA THR A 355 -17.01 -10.17 -21.03
C THR A 355 -18.19 -10.29 -22.01
N LEU A 356 -18.83 -9.18 -22.36
CA LEU A 356 -20.15 -9.16 -23.00
C LEU A 356 -20.15 -8.72 -24.46
N ALA A 357 -19.11 -8.02 -24.94
CA ALA A 357 -19.12 -7.52 -26.31
C ALA A 357 -19.11 -8.69 -27.33
N LEU A 358 -20.01 -8.62 -28.33
CA LEU A 358 -20.00 -9.57 -29.44
C LEU A 358 -18.71 -9.46 -30.27
N ASN A 359 -18.24 -8.23 -30.48
CA ASN A 359 -16.94 -7.94 -31.11
C ASN A 359 -16.04 -7.21 -30.11
N ARG A 360 -15.18 -7.96 -29.43
CA ARG A 360 -14.31 -7.42 -28.38
C ARG A 360 -13.30 -6.39 -28.90
N GLU A 361 -12.72 -6.60 -30.09
CA GLU A 361 -11.70 -5.70 -30.63
C GLU A 361 -12.30 -4.33 -30.96
N GLU A 362 -13.47 -4.31 -31.61
CA GLU A 362 -14.20 -3.08 -31.92
C GLU A 362 -14.65 -2.34 -30.65
N ALA A 363 -15.16 -3.08 -29.66
CA ALA A 363 -15.55 -2.51 -28.37
C ALA A 363 -14.38 -1.83 -27.65
N LEU A 364 -13.18 -2.44 -27.66
CA LEU A 364 -11.99 -1.86 -27.04
C LEU A 364 -11.52 -0.60 -27.78
N LYS A 365 -11.60 -0.55 -29.12
CA LYS A 365 -11.32 0.67 -29.91
C LYS A 365 -12.27 1.82 -29.55
N ILE A 366 -13.55 1.51 -29.30
CA ILE A 366 -14.53 2.51 -28.83
C ILE A 366 -14.18 2.97 -27.42
N PHE A 367 -13.86 2.03 -26.52
CA PHE A 367 -13.47 2.33 -25.14
C PHE A 367 -12.23 3.25 -25.05
N GLU A 368 -11.19 2.97 -25.83
CA GLU A 368 -9.98 3.80 -25.92
C GLU A 368 -10.31 5.22 -26.40
N ARG A 369 -11.14 5.34 -27.45
CA ARG A 369 -11.57 6.64 -27.98
C ARG A 369 -12.35 7.45 -26.94
N VAL A 370 -13.30 6.82 -26.28
CA VAL A 370 -14.13 7.44 -25.23
C VAL A 370 -13.27 7.87 -24.05
N THR A 371 -12.34 7.01 -23.60
CA THR A 371 -11.40 7.34 -22.53
C THR A 371 -10.56 8.57 -22.89
N ARG A 372 -10.07 8.66 -24.13
CA ARG A 372 -9.33 9.82 -24.61
C ARG A 372 -10.18 11.10 -24.59
N GLN A 373 -11.41 11.04 -25.10
CA GLN A 373 -12.35 12.19 -25.05
C GLN A 373 -12.59 12.65 -23.60
N ILE A 374 -12.82 11.73 -22.68
CA ILE A 374 -13.04 12.05 -21.26
C ILE A 374 -11.78 12.66 -20.64
N THR A 375 -10.60 12.15 -20.97
CA THR A 375 -9.31 12.68 -20.49
C THR A 375 -9.07 14.10 -20.98
N GLU A 376 -9.34 14.38 -22.26
CA GLU A 376 -9.26 15.73 -22.85
C GLU A 376 -10.29 16.68 -22.23
N GLY A 377 -11.51 16.19 -21.97
CA GLY A 377 -12.55 16.93 -21.25
C GLY A 377 -12.11 17.26 -19.81
N LEU A 378 -11.53 16.30 -19.10
CA LEU A 378 -10.98 16.51 -17.75
C LEU A 378 -9.84 17.53 -17.72
N GLU A 379 -9.09 17.67 -18.80
CA GLU A 379 -8.00 18.64 -18.92
C GLU A 379 -8.49 20.06 -19.19
N ARG A 380 -9.60 20.24 -19.94
CA ARG A 380 -9.96 21.55 -20.52
C ARG A 380 -11.34 22.07 -20.12
N GLU A 381 -12.30 21.18 -19.88
CA GLU A 381 -13.72 21.54 -19.79
C GLU A 381 -14.15 21.82 -18.34
N PRO A 382 -14.89 22.90 -18.07
CA PRO A 382 -15.57 23.06 -16.79
C PRO A 382 -16.65 21.98 -16.61
N TRP A 383 -17.12 21.79 -15.37
CA TRP A 383 -18.05 20.71 -15.03
C TRP A 383 -19.28 20.56 -15.96
N PRO A 384 -20.00 21.64 -16.36
CA PRO A 384 -21.17 21.50 -17.24
C PRO A 384 -20.85 20.90 -18.61
N GLU A 385 -19.72 21.28 -19.21
CA GLU A 385 -19.28 20.74 -20.50
C GLU A 385 -18.74 19.32 -20.34
N LEU A 386 -18.00 19.03 -19.25
CA LEU A 386 -17.56 17.68 -18.94
C LEU A 386 -18.75 16.71 -18.80
N LYS A 387 -19.88 17.15 -18.22
CA LYS A 387 -21.11 16.32 -18.19
C LYS A 387 -21.61 15.96 -19.58
N LYS A 388 -21.56 16.89 -20.55
CA LYS A 388 -21.93 16.60 -21.94
C LYS A 388 -20.96 15.63 -22.58
N THR A 389 -19.66 15.77 -22.31
CA THR A 389 -18.64 14.82 -22.76
C THR A 389 -18.86 13.42 -22.19
N LEU A 390 -19.16 13.29 -20.89
CA LEU A 390 -19.54 12.02 -20.27
C LEU A 390 -20.82 11.42 -20.88
N ALA A 391 -21.82 12.26 -21.21
CA ALA A 391 -23.05 11.79 -21.83
C ALA A 391 -22.84 11.29 -23.27
N ARG A 392 -22.01 11.98 -24.07
CA ARG A 392 -21.61 11.53 -25.41
C ARG A 392 -20.85 10.20 -25.34
N ALA A 393 -19.88 10.12 -24.42
CA ALA A 393 -19.15 8.89 -24.13
C ALA A 393 -20.09 7.72 -23.79
N ALA A 394 -21.06 7.93 -22.90
CA ALA A 394 -22.04 6.90 -22.53
C ALA A 394 -22.89 6.46 -23.72
N ALA A 395 -23.27 7.38 -24.61
CA ALA A 395 -24.02 7.07 -25.84
C ALA A 395 -23.18 6.27 -26.86
N GLU A 396 -21.90 6.60 -27.04
CA GLU A 396 -21.00 5.81 -27.90
C GLU A 396 -20.83 4.39 -27.36
N LEU A 397 -20.65 4.24 -26.04
CA LEU A 397 -20.53 2.93 -25.38
C LEU A 397 -21.80 2.10 -25.48
N LYS A 398 -22.98 2.73 -25.36
CA LYS A 398 -24.29 2.07 -25.50
C LYS A 398 -24.50 1.44 -26.88
N ALA A 399 -23.83 1.95 -27.92
CA ALA A 399 -23.94 1.42 -29.28
C ALA A 399 -23.23 0.07 -29.46
N VAL A 400 -22.38 -0.35 -28.52
CA VAL A 400 -21.69 -1.64 -28.57
C VAL A 400 -22.70 -2.77 -28.42
N LYS A 401 -22.71 -3.70 -29.38
CA LYS A 401 -23.59 -4.88 -29.32
C LYS A 401 -23.07 -5.90 -28.31
N LEU A 402 -23.96 -6.35 -27.42
CA LEU A 402 -23.66 -7.29 -26.33
C LEU A 402 -24.29 -8.66 -26.58
N ALA A 403 -23.62 -9.71 -26.10
CA ALA A 403 -24.06 -11.10 -26.18
C ALA A 403 -25.04 -11.49 -25.07
N ALA A 404 -25.00 -10.79 -23.93
CA ALA A 404 -25.86 -10.99 -22.77
C ALA A 404 -26.02 -9.70 -21.97
N SER A 405 -27.01 -9.66 -21.08
CA SER A 405 -27.20 -8.56 -20.14
C SER A 405 -26.23 -8.63 -18.94
N LEU A 406 -26.06 -7.52 -18.23
CA LEU A 406 -25.28 -7.49 -16.99
C LEU A 406 -25.91 -8.40 -15.93
N GLU A 407 -27.24 -8.40 -15.82
CA GLU A 407 -28.00 -9.13 -14.81
C GLU A 407 -27.86 -10.65 -14.94
N GLU A 408 -27.82 -11.16 -16.18
CA GLU A 408 -27.70 -12.60 -16.47
C GLU A 408 -26.27 -13.13 -16.32
N THR A 409 -25.28 -12.22 -16.25
CA THR A 409 -23.86 -12.58 -16.26
C THR A 409 -23.35 -12.89 -14.86
N ALA A 410 -22.61 -14.00 -14.73
CA ALA A 410 -21.93 -14.35 -13.49
C ALA A 410 -20.85 -13.32 -13.15
N LYS A 411 -20.84 -12.85 -11.91
CA LYS A 411 -19.92 -11.79 -11.45
C LYS A 411 -19.01 -12.28 -10.32
N VAL A 412 -17.77 -11.79 -10.31
CA VAL A 412 -16.80 -11.99 -9.23
C VAL A 412 -16.35 -10.65 -8.70
N ALA A 413 -16.37 -10.46 -7.38
CA ALA A 413 -15.77 -9.29 -6.75
C ALA A 413 -14.26 -9.48 -6.64
N LEU A 414 -13.47 -8.52 -7.13
CA LEU A 414 -12.01 -8.49 -7.00
C LEU A 414 -11.62 -7.43 -5.97
N ILE A 415 -11.23 -7.89 -4.79
CA ILE A 415 -10.88 -7.09 -3.63
C ILE A 415 -9.40 -7.31 -3.24
N GLY A 416 -8.96 -6.66 -2.17
CA GLY A 416 -7.59 -6.73 -1.67
C GLY A 416 -6.79 -5.49 -2.06
N GLU A 417 -5.47 -5.65 -2.25
CA GLU A 417 -4.52 -4.53 -2.33
C GLU A 417 -4.76 -3.62 -3.53
N ILE A 418 -5.00 -2.33 -3.28
CA ILE A 418 -5.43 -1.33 -4.28
C ILE A 418 -4.53 -1.32 -5.51
N TYR A 419 -3.21 -1.30 -5.35
CA TYR A 419 -2.31 -1.26 -6.50
C TYR A 419 -2.41 -2.55 -7.30
N VAL A 420 -2.32 -3.69 -6.62
CA VAL A 420 -2.31 -5.00 -7.28
C VAL A 420 -3.63 -5.30 -7.97
N ARG A 421 -4.78 -4.95 -7.38
CA ARG A 421 -6.09 -5.23 -7.98
C ARG A 421 -6.39 -4.37 -9.21
N GLN A 422 -5.79 -3.19 -9.29
CA GLN A 422 -5.93 -2.25 -10.41
C GLN A 422 -4.90 -2.49 -11.52
N ASP A 423 -3.67 -2.86 -11.16
CA ASP A 423 -2.60 -3.07 -12.13
C ASP A 423 -2.69 -4.41 -12.87
N GLY A 424 -2.79 -4.34 -14.21
CA GLY A 424 -2.96 -5.50 -15.09
C GLY A 424 -1.77 -6.48 -15.05
N PHE A 425 -0.54 -5.98 -14.89
CA PHE A 425 0.65 -6.82 -14.79
C PHE A 425 0.69 -7.56 -13.44
N SER A 426 0.41 -6.85 -12.34
CA SER A 426 0.37 -7.38 -10.99
C SER A 426 -0.67 -8.48 -10.85
N ARG A 427 -1.90 -8.25 -11.31
CA ARG A 427 -2.98 -9.25 -11.29
C ARG A 427 -2.90 -10.29 -12.41
N LYS A 428 -1.83 -10.34 -13.20
CA LYS A 428 -1.66 -11.32 -14.29
C LYS A 428 -2.86 -11.41 -15.24
N LYS A 429 -3.38 -10.24 -15.63
CA LYS A 429 -4.55 -10.08 -16.51
C LYS A 429 -5.78 -10.88 -16.05
N LEU A 430 -5.97 -10.96 -14.72
CA LEU A 430 -7.05 -11.74 -14.12
C LEU A 430 -8.44 -11.36 -14.67
N VAL A 431 -8.70 -10.06 -14.88
CA VAL A 431 -9.98 -9.58 -15.44
C VAL A 431 -10.22 -10.16 -16.83
N GLU A 432 -9.24 -10.08 -17.72
CA GLU A 432 -9.32 -10.61 -19.08
C GLU A 432 -9.47 -12.14 -19.08
N ARG A 433 -8.76 -12.81 -18.17
CA ARG A 433 -8.82 -14.27 -18.02
C ARG A 433 -10.20 -14.76 -17.55
N LEU A 434 -10.84 -14.07 -16.61
CA LEU A 434 -12.19 -14.39 -16.17
C LEU A 434 -13.23 -14.03 -17.23
N ALA A 435 -13.04 -12.90 -17.92
CA ALA A 435 -13.90 -12.49 -19.04
C ALA A 435 -13.90 -13.53 -20.17
N ASN A 436 -12.76 -14.13 -20.48
CA ASN A 436 -12.66 -15.24 -21.45
C ASN A 436 -13.45 -16.50 -21.01
N ARG A 437 -13.79 -16.63 -19.73
CA ARG A 437 -14.64 -17.70 -19.19
C ARG A 437 -16.10 -17.27 -19.04
N GLY A 438 -16.48 -16.09 -19.52
CA GLY A 438 -17.83 -15.53 -19.39
C GLY A 438 -18.17 -15.07 -17.98
N ILE A 439 -17.16 -14.69 -17.19
CA ILE A 439 -17.32 -14.19 -15.83
C ILE A 439 -16.85 -12.72 -15.80
N MET A 440 -17.77 -11.81 -15.45
CA MET A 440 -17.46 -10.40 -15.30
C MET A 440 -16.79 -10.15 -13.94
N VAL A 441 -15.82 -9.24 -13.88
CA VAL A 441 -15.11 -8.90 -12.66
C VAL A 441 -15.49 -7.50 -12.18
N LYS A 442 -16.01 -7.40 -10.97
CA LYS A 442 -16.25 -6.13 -10.28
C LYS A 442 -15.06 -5.81 -9.38
N THR A 443 -14.15 -4.96 -9.86
CA THR A 443 -12.98 -4.57 -9.07
C THR A 443 -13.41 -3.54 -8.02
N ALA A 444 -12.97 -3.74 -6.77
CA ALA A 444 -13.26 -2.80 -5.70
C ALA A 444 -12.73 -1.38 -6.05
N PRO A 445 -13.59 -0.35 -5.95
CA PRO A 445 -13.31 0.99 -6.45
C PRO A 445 -12.23 1.70 -5.62
N VAL A 446 -11.44 2.58 -6.22
CA VAL A 446 -10.47 3.41 -5.49
C VAL A 446 -11.20 4.43 -4.60
N ALA A 447 -12.40 4.86 -4.98
CA ALA A 447 -13.25 5.76 -4.20
C ALA A 447 -13.53 5.24 -2.77
N GLU A 448 -13.59 3.92 -2.55
CA GLU A 448 -13.82 3.36 -1.20
C GLU A 448 -12.72 3.76 -0.22
N TRP A 449 -11.46 3.83 -0.67
CA TRP A 449 -10.33 4.23 0.15
C TRP A 449 -10.43 5.71 0.54
N LEU A 450 -10.83 6.57 -0.40
CA LEU A 450 -10.98 8.01 -0.13
C LEU A 450 -12.15 8.30 0.82
N TYR A 451 -13.25 7.55 0.72
CA TYR A 451 -14.34 7.63 1.70
C TYR A 451 -13.92 7.08 3.06
N TYR A 452 -13.11 6.02 3.09
CA TYR A 452 -12.54 5.50 4.33
C TYR A 452 -11.61 6.51 5.01
N CYS A 453 -10.78 7.23 4.27
CA CYS A 453 -9.99 8.33 4.83
C CYS A 453 -10.90 9.41 5.45
N ASP A 454 -12.00 9.78 4.77
CA ASP A 454 -12.99 10.73 5.33
C ASP A 454 -13.61 10.20 6.63
N PHE A 455 -13.96 8.92 6.68
CA PHE A 455 -14.44 8.26 7.90
C PHE A 455 -13.41 8.36 9.04
N LEU A 456 -12.16 7.97 8.79
CA LEU A 456 -11.10 8.01 9.80
C LEU A 456 -10.86 9.42 10.35
N ALA A 457 -10.90 10.43 9.48
CA ALA A 457 -10.77 11.82 9.86
C ALA A 457 -11.99 12.31 10.67
N ARG A 458 -13.21 11.89 10.30
CA ARG A 458 -14.46 12.22 11.01
C ARG A 458 -14.51 11.65 12.42
N GLU A 459 -14.09 10.39 12.58
CA GLU A 459 -14.05 9.69 13.86
C GLU A 459 -12.85 10.09 14.74
N GLY A 460 -11.96 10.94 14.23
CA GLY A 460 -10.79 11.41 14.95
C GLY A 460 -9.72 10.33 15.17
N ILE A 461 -9.70 9.29 14.33
CA ILE A 461 -8.76 8.17 14.42
C ILE A 461 -7.38 8.59 13.90
N THR A 462 -7.33 9.36 12.81
CA THR A 462 -6.07 9.81 12.18
C THR A 462 -5.70 11.26 12.50
N LEU A 463 -6.69 12.12 12.78
CA LEU A 463 -6.50 13.53 13.12
C LEU A 463 -7.27 13.89 14.39
N PRO A 464 -6.72 14.72 15.30
CA PRO A 464 -7.48 15.20 16.44
C PRO A 464 -8.77 15.90 16.00
N PRO A 465 -9.92 15.60 16.62
CA PRO A 465 -11.19 16.18 16.23
C PRO A 465 -11.24 17.67 16.57
N ALA A 466 -11.01 18.54 15.59
CA ALA A 466 -11.26 19.99 15.71
C ALA A 466 -12.65 20.33 15.17
N LEU A 467 -13.41 21.19 15.87
CA LEU A 467 -14.76 21.60 15.45
C LEU A 467 -14.80 22.16 14.01
N LYS A 468 -13.78 22.95 13.64
CA LYS A 468 -13.63 23.53 12.29
C LYS A 468 -13.45 22.46 11.20
N ASN A 469 -12.87 21.31 11.55
CA ASN A 469 -12.64 20.20 10.61
C ASN A 469 -13.94 19.41 10.35
N LYS A 470 -14.89 19.38 11.30
CA LYS A 470 -16.17 18.66 11.13
C LYS A 470 -17.08 19.32 10.09
N LEU A 471 -17.25 20.64 10.14
CA LEU A 471 -18.09 21.36 9.17
C LEU A 471 -17.51 21.28 7.74
N LEU A 472 -16.20 21.48 7.62
CA LEU A 472 -15.51 21.36 6.32
C LEU A 472 -15.62 19.93 5.76
N GLY A 473 -15.44 18.91 6.60
CA GLY A 473 -15.60 17.51 6.22
C GLY A 473 -17.03 17.19 5.78
N PHE A 474 -18.05 17.73 6.45
CA PHE A 474 -19.46 17.55 6.04
C PHE A 474 -19.74 18.15 4.65
N VAL A 475 -19.26 19.38 4.38
CA VAL A 475 -19.41 20.02 3.07
C VAL A 475 -18.67 19.23 2.00
N GLN A 476 -17.44 18.80 2.27
CA GLN A 476 -16.65 17.97 1.36
C GLN A 476 -17.36 16.65 1.03
N GLY A 477 -17.93 15.98 2.03
CA GLY A 477 -18.71 14.76 1.84
C GLY A 477 -19.93 14.97 0.93
N ARG A 478 -20.69 16.05 1.13
CA ARG A 478 -21.83 16.40 0.26
C ARG A 478 -21.41 16.68 -1.18
N VAL A 479 -20.29 17.38 -1.37
CA VAL A 479 -19.73 17.64 -2.71
C VAL A 479 -19.27 16.34 -3.38
N LYS A 480 -18.60 15.45 -2.64
CA LYS A 480 -18.19 14.13 -3.16
C LYS A 480 -19.38 13.31 -3.63
N ILE A 481 -20.42 13.19 -2.80
CA ILE A 481 -21.65 12.46 -3.12
C ILE A 481 -22.35 13.05 -4.35
N TYR A 482 -22.40 14.38 -4.49
CA TYR A 482 -22.99 15.02 -5.68
C TYR A 482 -22.27 14.61 -6.97
N PHE A 483 -20.94 14.76 -7.03
CA PHE A 483 -20.18 14.38 -8.21
C PHE A 483 -20.22 12.89 -8.48
N GLU A 484 -20.13 12.06 -7.43
CA GLU A 484 -20.24 10.62 -7.57
C GLU A 484 -21.58 10.24 -8.21
N ARG A 485 -22.68 10.75 -7.67
CA ARG A 485 -24.04 10.50 -8.16
C ARG A 485 -24.19 10.91 -9.62
N GLU A 486 -23.77 12.12 -9.98
CA GLU A 486 -23.92 12.64 -11.34
C GLU A 486 -23.09 11.83 -12.35
N ILE A 487 -21.80 11.59 -12.06
CA ILE A 487 -20.90 10.83 -12.94
C ILE A 487 -21.44 9.42 -13.15
N LYS A 488 -21.73 8.70 -12.05
CA LYS A 488 -22.22 7.33 -12.11
C LYS A 488 -23.56 7.25 -12.82
N LYS A 489 -24.47 8.20 -12.62
CA LYS A 489 -25.77 8.23 -13.31
C LYS A 489 -25.62 8.46 -14.81
N ILE A 490 -24.76 9.39 -15.24
CA ILE A 490 -24.51 9.67 -16.66
C ILE A 490 -23.91 8.44 -17.33
N LEU A 491 -22.86 7.86 -16.74
CA LEU A 491 -22.18 6.71 -17.33
C LEU A 491 -23.01 5.42 -17.24
N ALA A 492 -23.90 5.25 -16.25
CA ALA A 492 -24.84 4.12 -16.20
C ALA A 492 -25.78 4.06 -17.41
N ALA A 493 -26.06 5.20 -18.07
CA ALA A 493 -26.89 5.24 -19.29
C ALA A 493 -26.29 4.45 -20.47
N SER A 494 -25.01 4.12 -20.38
CA SER A 494 -24.27 3.17 -21.23
C SER A 494 -24.90 1.77 -21.27
N GLY A 495 -25.49 1.33 -20.15
CA GLY A 495 -25.92 -0.07 -19.97
C GLY A 495 -24.77 -1.04 -19.63
N LEU A 496 -23.54 -0.54 -19.43
CA LEU A 496 -22.34 -1.32 -19.11
C LEU A 496 -21.84 -1.12 -17.66
N TYR A 497 -22.63 -0.47 -16.82
CA TYR A 497 -22.28 -0.18 -15.42
C TYR A 497 -23.51 -0.32 -14.52
N GLU A 498 -23.37 -1.07 -13.42
CA GLU A 498 -24.45 -1.22 -12.43
C GLU A 498 -24.39 -0.06 -11.43
N TYR A 499 -25.33 0.87 -11.55
CA TYR A 499 -25.40 2.04 -10.67
C TYR A 499 -25.51 1.65 -9.20
N HIS A 500 -24.53 2.07 -8.41
CA HIS A 500 -24.53 2.01 -6.94
C HIS A 500 -23.69 3.17 -6.41
N LEU A 501 -24.03 3.68 -5.22
CA LEU A 501 -23.17 4.61 -4.49
C LEU A 501 -22.25 3.82 -3.56
N GLN A 502 -21.08 4.37 -3.24
CA GLN A 502 -20.22 3.77 -2.23
C GLN A 502 -20.80 4.00 -0.83
N ASP A 503 -20.89 2.94 -0.06
CA ASP A 503 -21.32 2.95 1.34
C ASP A 503 -20.23 2.29 2.18
N VAL A 504 -19.21 3.09 2.55
CA VAL A 504 -18.07 2.58 3.32
C VAL A 504 -18.50 2.28 4.75
N GLU A 505 -19.43 3.05 5.30
CA GLU A 505 -20.00 2.82 6.62
C GLU A 505 -20.60 1.41 6.74
N GLU A 506 -21.38 0.95 5.77
CA GLU A 506 -21.88 -0.43 5.74
C GLU A 506 -20.75 -1.47 5.75
N LEU A 507 -19.70 -1.26 4.93
CA LEU A 507 -18.52 -2.14 4.89
C LEU A 507 -17.84 -2.23 6.26
N LEU A 508 -17.66 -1.08 6.91
CA LEU A 508 -17.00 -0.99 8.21
C LEU A 508 -17.84 -1.61 9.32
N GLU A 509 -19.16 -1.44 9.31
CA GLU A 509 -20.08 -2.07 10.27
C GLU A 509 -20.00 -3.60 10.20
N LYS A 510 -20.08 -4.17 8.99
CA LYS A 510 -19.94 -5.62 8.77
C LYS A 510 -18.55 -6.13 9.18
N ALA A 511 -17.49 -5.35 8.99
CA ALA A 511 -16.13 -5.75 9.37
C ALA A 511 -15.81 -5.55 10.87
N ALA A 512 -16.46 -4.59 11.55
CA ALA A 512 -16.15 -4.21 12.93
C ALA A 512 -16.34 -5.34 13.96
N ALA A 513 -17.18 -6.32 13.63
CA ALA A 513 -17.36 -7.54 14.43
C ALA A 513 -16.12 -8.46 14.43
N HIS A 514 -15.18 -8.26 13.50
CA HIS A 514 -14.05 -9.16 13.27
C HIS A 514 -12.69 -8.48 13.39
N ILE A 515 -12.63 -7.17 13.12
CA ILE A 515 -11.41 -6.38 13.19
C ILE A 515 -11.73 -5.01 13.78
N SER A 516 -10.88 -4.51 14.67
CA SER A 516 -11.07 -3.20 15.27
C SER A 516 -10.95 -2.10 14.20
N PRO A 517 -11.88 -1.13 14.13
CA PRO A 517 -11.74 0.04 13.25
C PRO A 517 -10.51 0.91 13.54
N ARG A 518 -9.88 0.73 14.71
CA ARG A 518 -8.62 1.40 15.06
C ARG A 518 -7.40 0.75 14.41
N LEU A 519 -7.52 -0.48 13.90
CA LEU A 519 -6.49 -1.12 13.08
C LEU A 519 -6.63 -0.60 11.65
N THR A 520 -6.10 0.61 11.42
CA THR A 520 -6.24 1.33 10.16
C THR A 520 -5.54 0.62 9.00
N GLY A 521 -5.87 1.04 7.78
CA GLY A 521 -5.41 0.40 6.54
C GLY A 521 -6.51 -0.41 5.87
N GLU A 522 -6.13 -1.22 4.90
CA GLU A 522 -7.05 -1.83 3.93
C GLU A 522 -7.70 -3.14 4.41
N ALA A 523 -7.15 -3.80 5.43
CA ALA A 523 -7.66 -5.08 5.91
C ALA A 523 -9.17 -5.02 6.25
N ILE A 524 -9.60 -3.94 6.93
CA ILE A 524 -11.01 -3.73 7.29
C ILE A 524 -11.90 -3.56 6.05
N LEU A 525 -11.43 -2.86 5.01
CA LEU A 525 -12.16 -2.69 3.76
C LEU A 525 -12.26 -4.00 2.99
N THR A 526 -11.17 -4.78 2.94
CA THR A 526 -11.16 -6.09 2.27
C THR A 526 -12.12 -7.06 2.95
N ILE A 527 -12.14 -7.10 4.29
CA ILE A 527 -13.07 -7.95 5.04
C ILE A 527 -14.51 -7.47 4.81
N GLY A 528 -14.77 -6.17 4.94
CA GLY A 528 -16.10 -5.59 4.73
C GLY A 528 -16.63 -5.87 3.32
N ALA A 529 -15.83 -5.59 2.28
CA ALA A 529 -16.21 -5.83 0.89
C ALA A 529 -16.48 -7.32 0.62
N ALA A 530 -15.68 -8.24 1.16
CA ALA A 530 -15.94 -9.68 1.00
C ALA A 530 -17.29 -10.10 1.61
N LEU A 531 -17.64 -9.56 2.78
CA LEU A 531 -18.86 -9.90 3.50
C LEU A 531 -20.10 -9.18 2.92
N THR A 532 -19.92 -8.02 2.28
CA THR A 532 -21.01 -7.26 1.65
C THR A 532 -21.27 -7.69 0.21
N ASP A 533 -20.23 -7.84 -0.62
CA ASP A 533 -20.42 -8.01 -2.06
C ASP A 533 -20.86 -9.43 -2.44
N ILE A 534 -20.52 -10.43 -1.63
CA ILE A 534 -20.90 -11.82 -1.92
C ILE A 534 -22.41 -12.01 -1.79
N ILE A 535 -23.02 -12.76 -2.70
CA ILE A 535 -24.48 -12.96 -2.85
C ILE A 535 -25.23 -11.71 -3.35
N GLU A 536 -24.94 -10.52 -2.83
CA GLU A 536 -25.62 -9.29 -3.22
C GLU A 536 -25.20 -8.81 -4.61
N ARG A 537 -23.89 -8.77 -4.87
CA ARG A 537 -23.30 -8.18 -6.09
C ARG A 537 -22.47 -9.16 -6.90
N ALA A 538 -22.01 -10.25 -6.29
CA ALA A 538 -21.17 -11.26 -6.93
C ALA A 538 -21.50 -12.69 -6.48
N ALA A 539 -21.22 -13.65 -7.36
CA ALA A 539 -21.33 -15.08 -7.09
C ALA A 539 -20.02 -15.71 -6.55
N GLY A 540 -18.98 -14.88 -6.36
CA GLY A 540 -17.74 -15.27 -5.70
C GLY A 540 -16.81 -14.08 -5.48
N VAL A 541 -15.81 -14.26 -4.63
CA VAL A 541 -14.87 -13.21 -4.23
C VAL A 541 -13.43 -13.68 -4.45
N ILE A 542 -12.63 -12.86 -5.11
CA ILE A 542 -11.18 -13.01 -5.18
C ILE A 542 -10.53 -11.89 -4.36
N ALA A 543 -9.74 -12.24 -3.35
CA ALA A 543 -8.89 -11.31 -2.64
C ALA A 543 -7.45 -11.44 -3.14
N ILE A 544 -6.91 -10.40 -3.78
CA ILE A 544 -5.55 -10.40 -4.31
C ILE A 544 -4.64 -9.44 -3.53
N GLY A 545 -3.40 -9.83 -3.26
CA GLY A 545 -2.40 -8.96 -2.65
C GLY A 545 -0.99 -9.28 -3.13
N PRO A 546 -0.02 -8.37 -2.93
CA PRO A 546 1.36 -8.69 -3.21
C PRO A 546 1.89 -9.69 -2.17
N PHE A 547 2.86 -10.51 -2.56
CA PHE A 547 3.48 -11.48 -1.67
C PHE A 547 3.98 -10.82 -0.37
N GLY A 548 3.60 -11.39 0.77
CA GLY A 548 3.96 -10.88 2.10
C GLY A 548 3.15 -9.65 2.55
N CYS A 549 2.03 -9.33 1.90
CA CYS A 549 1.14 -8.25 2.34
C CYS A 549 0.41 -8.63 3.65
N MET A 550 0.82 -8.03 4.77
CA MET A 550 0.22 -8.32 6.08
C MET A 550 -1.29 -8.01 6.15
N PRO A 551 -1.78 -6.85 5.64
CA PRO A 551 -3.22 -6.60 5.58
C PRO A 551 -4.00 -7.67 4.81
N SER A 552 -3.50 -8.12 3.66
CA SER A 552 -4.15 -9.16 2.85
C SER A 552 -4.19 -10.51 3.58
N ARG A 553 -3.10 -10.88 4.28
CA ARG A 553 -3.04 -12.10 5.10
C ARG A 553 -4.03 -12.09 6.26
N LEU A 554 -4.15 -10.95 6.94
CA LEU A 554 -5.12 -10.77 8.02
C LEU A 554 -6.55 -10.89 7.49
N ALA A 555 -6.85 -10.22 6.38
CA ALA A 555 -8.17 -10.29 5.74
C ALA A 555 -8.50 -11.72 5.30
N GLU A 556 -7.57 -12.40 4.64
CA GLU A 556 -7.73 -13.80 4.22
C GLU A 556 -8.06 -14.73 5.40
N ALA A 557 -7.31 -14.64 6.50
CA ALA A 557 -7.52 -15.48 7.67
C ALA A 557 -8.93 -15.28 8.28
N ILE A 558 -9.42 -14.05 8.29
CA ILE A 558 -10.76 -13.71 8.78
C ILE A 558 -11.83 -14.18 7.79
N ILE A 559 -11.70 -13.86 6.51
CA ILE A 559 -12.69 -14.19 5.47
C ILE A 559 -12.83 -15.71 5.35
N ASN A 560 -11.73 -16.46 5.28
CA ASN A 560 -11.77 -17.93 5.19
C ASN A 560 -12.57 -18.57 6.33
N LYS A 561 -12.52 -17.97 7.52
CA LYS A 561 -13.26 -18.46 8.68
C LYS A 561 -14.72 -18.01 8.69
N ARG A 562 -15.00 -16.76 8.32
CA ARG A 562 -16.30 -16.12 8.54
C ARG A 562 -17.26 -16.16 7.35
N LEU A 563 -16.75 -16.28 6.13
CA LEU A 563 -17.58 -16.13 4.92
C LEU A 563 -18.72 -17.16 4.84
N ASN A 564 -18.45 -18.40 5.27
CA ASN A 564 -19.41 -19.50 5.27
C ASN A 564 -20.11 -19.68 6.62
N GLU A 565 -19.97 -18.74 7.56
CA GLU A 565 -20.78 -18.77 8.78
C GLU A 565 -22.21 -18.29 8.46
N PRO A 566 -23.24 -18.99 8.97
CA PRO A 566 -24.62 -18.57 8.80
C PRO A 566 -24.88 -17.26 9.54
N ASP A 567 -25.72 -16.42 8.95
CA ASP A 567 -26.21 -15.20 9.62
C ASP A 567 -27.36 -15.55 10.58
N SER A 568 -27.78 -14.60 11.44
CA SER A 568 -28.95 -14.82 12.30
C SER A 568 -30.21 -15.20 11.50
N LEU A 569 -31.02 -16.11 12.05
CA LEU A 569 -32.17 -16.86 11.50
C LEU A 569 -32.85 -16.31 10.21
N ASP A 570 -33.02 -17.21 9.22
CA ASP A 570 -33.81 -17.11 7.96
C ASP A 570 -33.37 -16.14 6.83
N GLY A 571 -32.09 -15.79 6.76
CA GLY A 571 -31.53 -15.04 5.61
C GLY A 571 -31.36 -15.85 4.32
N VAL A 572 -31.42 -15.17 3.16
CA VAL A 572 -31.07 -15.71 1.82
C VAL A 572 -29.74 -16.47 1.85
N LYS A 573 -28.75 -15.91 2.56
CA LYS A 573 -27.43 -16.52 2.74
C LYS A 573 -27.52 -17.90 3.38
N ASN A 574 -28.36 -18.10 4.39
CA ASN A 574 -28.49 -19.40 5.05
C ASN A 574 -29.09 -20.46 4.10
N ARG A 575 -30.04 -20.09 3.25
CA ARG A 575 -30.60 -20.98 2.22
C ARG A 575 -29.59 -21.33 1.14
N ILE A 576 -28.79 -20.36 0.71
CA ILE A 576 -27.68 -20.60 -0.24
C ILE A 576 -26.63 -21.52 0.38
N LEU A 577 -26.21 -21.24 1.62
CA LEU A 577 -25.21 -22.03 2.35
C LEU A 577 -25.66 -23.48 2.60
N ALA A 578 -26.96 -23.73 2.71
CA ALA A 578 -27.50 -25.10 2.78
C ALA A 578 -27.25 -25.90 1.50
N ARG A 579 -27.03 -25.24 0.35
CA ARG A 579 -26.83 -25.87 -0.97
C ARG A 579 -25.37 -25.94 -1.38
N ALA A 580 -24.57 -24.92 -1.07
CA ALA A 580 -23.15 -24.85 -1.39
C ALA A 580 -22.42 -23.78 -0.59
N ASN A 581 -21.12 -24.00 -0.36
CA ASN A 581 -20.23 -22.97 0.18
C ASN A 581 -20.05 -21.83 -0.81
N LEU A 582 -19.89 -20.62 -0.27
CA LEU A 582 -19.62 -19.41 -1.03
C LEU A 582 -18.20 -19.45 -1.62
N PRO A 583 -18.02 -19.24 -2.94
CA PRO A 583 -16.71 -19.28 -3.58
C PRO A 583 -15.83 -18.12 -3.11
N PHE A 584 -14.68 -18.46 -2.54
CA PHE A 584 -13.64 -17.51 -2.18
C PHE A 584 -12.27 -18.03 -2.59
N LEU A 585 -11.46 -17.13 -3.16
CA LEU A 585 -10.09 -17.42 -3.54
C LEU A 585 -9.18 -16.28 -3.11
N SER A 586 -8.18 -16.59 -2.28
CA SER A 586 -7.09 -15.67 -2.01
C SER A 586 -5.93 -15.93 -2.98
N LEU A 587 -5.42 -14.87 -3.59
CA LEU A 587 -4.29 -14.90 -4.52
C LEU A 587 -3.17 -14.00 -4.03
N GLU A 588 -1.95 -14.48 -4.16
CA GLU A 588 -0.75 -13.67 -4.03
C GLU A 588 -0.04 -13.53 -5.36
N THR A 589 0.59 -12.38 -5.55
CA THR A 589 1.43 -12.09 -6.70
C THR A 589 2.75 -11.46 -6.27
N ASP A 590 3.83 -11.90 -6.90
CA ASP A 590 5.18 -11.40 -6.73
C ASP A 590 5.76 -10.84 -8.04
N GLY A 591 4.93 -10.79 -9.09
CA GLY A 591 5.33 -10.40 -10.44
C GLY A 591 5.66 -11.58 -11.36
N ASN A 592 5.80 -12.81 -10.84
CA ASN A 592 6.00 -14.02 -11.63
C ASN A 592 4.67 -14.65 -12.08
N PRO A 593 4.67 -15.51 -13.12
CA PRO A 593 3.48 -16.28 -13.48
C PRO A 593 2.94 -17.09 -12.30
N PHE A 594 1.61 -17.24 -12.24
CA PHE A 594 0.99 -18.09 -11.23
C PHE A 594 1.45 -19.54 -11.38
N THR A 595 1.68 -20.21 -10.24
CA THR A 595 2.09 -21.61 -10.22
C THR A 595 0.96 -22.51 -10.73
N PRO A 596 1.26 -23.73 -11.22
CA PRO A 596 0.23 -24.68 -11.65
C PRO A 596 -0.85 -24.96 -10.59
N VAL A 597 -0.49 -24.88 -9.31
CA VAL A 597 -1.43 -25.04 -8.19
C VAL A 597 -2.40 -23.86 -8.10
N ILE A 598 -1.91 -22.63 -8.24
CA ILE A 598 -2.76 -21.43 -8.26
C ILE A 598 -3.66 -21.45 -9.49
N GLU A 599 -3.11 -21.86 -10.63
CA GLU A 599 -3.85 -22.02 -11.89
C GLU A 599 -5.02 -23.00 -11.70
N ALA A 600 -4.78 -24.21 -11.21
CA ALA A 600 -5.84 -25.20 -10.97
C ALA A 600 -6.90 -24.70 -9.97
N LYS A 601 -6.50 -23.99 -8.91
CA LYS A 601 -7.44 -23.37 -7.96
C LYS A 601 -8.33 -22.32 -8.63
N LEU A 602 -7.76 -21.49 -9.51
CA LEU A 602 -8.51 -20.48 -10.24
C LEU A 602 -9.53 -21.12 -11.19
N GLU A 603 -9.18 -22.24 -11.84
CA GLU A 603 -10.12 -22.97 -12.71
C GLU A 603 -11.29 -23.56 -11.92
N ALA A 604 -11.00 -24.22 -10.81
CA ALA A 604 -12.02 -24.76 -9.91
C ALA A 604 -12.93 -23.65 -9.36
N PHE A 605 -12.34 -22.52 -8.96
CA PHE A 605 -13.08 -21.33 -8.52
C PHE A 605 -14.06 -20.83 -9.60
N CYS A 606 -13.63 -20.75 -10.87
CA CYS A 606 -14.52 -20.33 -11.96
C CYS A 606 -15.75 -21.25 -12.12
N LEU A 607 -15.58 -22.56 -11.94
CA LEU A 607 -16.69 -23.52 -11.98
C LEU A 607 -17.64 -23.32 -10.80
N GLN A 608 -17.09 -23.11 -9.60
CA GLN A 608 -17.87 -22.83 -8.39
C GLN A 608 -18.70 -21.55 -8.53
N VAL A 609 -18.11 -20.48 -9.08
CA VAL A 609 -18.80 -19.21 -9.35
C VAL A 609 -20.00 -19.40 -10.28
N LYS A 610 -19.84 -20.15 -11.38
CA LYS A 610 -20.94 -20.39 -12.32
C LYS A 610 -22.08 -21.17 -11.67
N ARG A 611 -21.75 -22.19 -10.86
CA ARG A 611 -22.74 -22.94 -10.08
C ARG A 611 -23.45 -22.03 -9.07
N MET A 612 -22.69 -21.21 -8.34
CA MET A 612 -23.24 -20.31 -7.33
C MET A 612 -24.15 -19.24 -7.94
N HIS A 613 -23.79 -18.71 -9.12
CA HIS A 613 -24.65 -17.78 -9.86
C HIS A 613 -26.04 -18.38 -10.15
N GLY A 614 -26.08 -19.64 -10.59
CA GLY A 614 -27.35 -20.35 -10.80
C GLY A 614 -28.18 -20.50 -9.52
N ILE A 615 -27.54 -20.88 -8.41
CA ILE A 615 -28.20 -20.99 -7.10
C ILE A 615 -28.78 -19.63 -6.66
N ILE A 616 -28.00 -18.54 -6.77
CA ILE A 616 -28.44 -17.19 -6.42
C ILE A 616 -29.63 -16.77 -7.29
N ALA A 617 -29.60 -17.07 -8.60
CA ALA A 617 -30.68 -16.72 -9.52
C ALA A 617 -31.99 -17.42 -9.16
N GLU A 618 -31.93 -18.73 -8.85
CA GLU A 618 -33.09 -19.51 -8.41
C GLU A 618 -33.71 -18.96 -7.12
N GLU A 619 -32.89 -18.66 -6.10
CA GLU A 619 -33.37 -18.10 -4.83
C GLU A 619 -34.03 -16.73 -5.03
N ARG A 620 -33.42 -15.85 -5.83
CA ARG A 620 -34.00 -14.53 -6.15
C ARG A 620 -35.32 -14.65 -6.89
N GLN A 621 -35.48 -15.66 -7.74
CA GLN A 621 -36.74 -15.92 -8.44
C GLN A 621 -37.81 -16.43 -7.47
N GLN A 622 -37.47 -17.34 -6.56
CA GLN A 622 -38.38 -17.83 -5.52
C GLN A 622 -38.83 -16.71 -4.58
N GLU A 623 -37.93 -15.82 -4.16
CA GLU A 623 -38.32 -14.66 -3.33
C GLU A 623 -39.29 -13.72 -4.04
N LYS A 624 -39.07 -13.45 -5.34
CA LYS A 624 -40.00 -12.65 -6.15
C LYS A 624 -41.37 -13.31 -6.28
N LEU A 625 -41.44 -14.65 -6.32
CA LEU A 625 -42.68 -15.40 -6.37
C LEU A 625 -43.39 -15.43 -5.01
N SER A 626 -42.65 -15.47 -3.89
CA SER A 626 -43.23 -15.46 -2.53
C SER A 626 -43.79 -14.09 -2.09
N LYS A 627 -43.32 -13.00 -2.72
CA LYS A 627 -43.75 -11.61 -2.45
C LYS A 627 -44.90 -11.15 -3.34
N LYS A 628 -45.24 -11.92 -4.38
CA LYS A 628 -46.42 -11.72 -5.23
C LYS A 628 -47.56 -12.58 -4.71
#